data_AF-A0A8H6MKA1-F1
#
_entry.id   AF-A0A8H6MKA1-F1
#
_cell.length_a   1.000
_cell.length_b   1.000
_cell.length_c   1.000
_cell.angle_alpha   90.00
_cell.angle_beta   90.00
_cell.angle_gamma   90.00
#
_symmetry.space_group_name_H-M   'P 1'
#
loop_
_entity.id
_entity.type
_entity.pdbx_description
1 polymer ?
#
loop_
_entity_poly.entity_id
_entity_poly.type
_entity_poly.pdbx_seq_one_letter_code
_entity_poly.pdbx_strand_id
1 'polypeptide(L)'
;MWFLTAGWLRLDGSGWMAPGGDVSRVPTVEGVRDILAPWRLQKVRKITHRYLGRGNQYVILRTYCGQDSDDRMAAILEDEENGDECVDPENSCWRVVDDAQLLDFGNDWQRAFEILPEIVGHRGQQIHGGLSEARIANIRQQFSEFDLEDTFDQVGPIVDQIQKSTAVGNGPVFVAGEQALEDKLLEVFYLDGYGNIVRHFAIEPENMGSMKVREEIGRDVDCWSDGNLGPLYTRRGEMAAKYYPQSKQVLTWHL
;
A
#
# COMPACT_ATOMS: atom_id res chain seq x y z
N MET A 1 -10.87 32.94 -42.87
CA MET A 1 -12.18 33.22 -42.23
C MET A 1 -12.46 32.00 -41.36
N TRP A 2 -12.19 32.00 -40.06
CA TRP A 2 -12.55 32.96 -39.02
C TRP A 2 -11.37 33.31 -38.11
N PHE A 3 -11.29 34.58 -37.73
CA PHE A 3 -10.43 35.11 -36.68
C PHE A 3 -11.19 35.02 -35.34
N LEU A 4 -10.48 34.65 -34.27
CA LEU A 4 -10.80 35.16 -32.93
C LEU A 4 -9.49 35.58 -32.25
N THR A 5 -9.15 36.83 -32.50
CA THR A 5 -8.33 37.68 -31.65
C THR A 5 -9.11 38.04 -30.39
N ALA A 6 -8.55 37.71 -29.23
CA ALA A 6 -8.73 38.41 -27.95
C ALA A 6 -7.75 37.74 -26.99
N GLY A 7 -6.75 38.36 -26.39
CA GLY A 7 -6.52 39.77 -26.15
C GLY A 7 -5.65 39.75 -24.89
N TRP A 8 -4.34 39.71 -25.06
CA TRP A 8 -3.43 39.94 -23.95
C TRP A 8 -3.58 41.42 -23.58
N LEU A 9 -4.25 41.70 -22.46
CA LEU A 9 -4.17 43.01 -21.83
C LEU A 9 -3.37 42.91 -20.54
N ARG A 10 -2.27 43.66 -20.55
CA ARG A 10 -1.44 44.05 -19.42
C ARG A 10 -2.11 45.25 -18.70
N LEU A 11 -1.51 45.66 -17.57
CA LEU A 11 -1.85 46.77 -16.66
C LEU A 11 -2.59 46.23 -15.43
N ASP A 12 -2.30 46.59 -14.19
CA ASP A 12 -1.40 47.58 -13.59
C ASP A 12 -1.46 47.35 -12.06
N GLY A 13 -0.31 47.40 -11.39
CA GLY A 13 -0.09 47.82 -10.00
C GLY A 13 -1.11 47.65 -8.85
N SER A 14 -2.13 46.80 -8.94
CA SER A 14 -3.12 46.59 -7.88
C SER A 14 -3.38 45.11 -7.69
N GLY A 15 -3.23 44.65 -6.44
CA GLY A 15 -3.25 43.25 -6.07
C GLY A 15 -4.56 42.55 -6.40
N TRP A 16 -4.48 41.22 -6.54
CA TRP A 16 -5.62 40.32 -6.69
C TRP A 16 -6.56 40.47 -5.49
N MET A 17 -7.68 41.16 -5.66
CA MET A 17 -8.82 41.03 -4.76
C MET A 17 -9.89 40.19 -5.48
N ALA A 18 -10.11 38.98 -4.97
CA ALA A 18 -11.32 38.24 -5.30
C ALA A 18 -12.54 39.04 -4.82
N PRO A 19 -13.59 39.20 -5.63
CA PRO A 19 -14.80 39.87 -5.18
C PRO A 19 -15.42 39.04 -4.06
N GLY A 20 -15.85 39.73 -2.99
CA GLY A 20 -16.33 39.16 -1.74
C GLY A 20 -17.14 37.88 -1.92
N GLY A 21 -16.53 36.76 -1.55
CA GLY A 21 -17.16 35.46 -1.45
C GLY A 21 -16.72 34.87 -0.13
N ASP A 22 -17.58 34.95 0.87
CA ASP A 22 -17.50 34.15 2.07
C ASP A 22 -17.25 32.70 1.63
N VAL A 23 -16.24 32.03 2.19
CA VAL A 23 -15.94 30.63 1.85
C VAL A 23 -17.10 29.80 2.40
N SER A 24 -18.14 29.65 1.60
CA SER A 24 -19.47 29.20 2.03
C SER A 24 -19.49 27.75 2.54
N ARG A 25 -18.40 27.01 2.38
CA ARG A 25 -18.28 25.64 2.86
C ARG A 25 -16.81 25.25 3.02
N VAL A 26 -16.43 24.76 4.20
CA VAL A 26 -15.20 23.98 4.37
C VAL A 26 -15.40 22.68 3.57
N PRO A 27 -14.55 22.37 2.57
CA PRO A 27 -14.68 21.15 1.78
C PRO A 27 -14.70 19.92 2.71
N THR A 28 -15.67 19.03 2.52
CA THR A 28 -15.66 17.73 3.19
C THR A 28 -14.52 16.88 2.62
N VAL A 29 -13.98 15.92 3.38
CA VAL A 29 -12.92 15.02 2.89
C VAL A 29 -13.31 14.34 1.57
N GLU A 30 -14.58 13.95 1.44
CA GLU A 30 -15.17 13.43 0.20
C GLU A 30 -15.20 14.48 -0.92
N GLY A 31 -15.54 15.74 -0.61
CA GLY A 31 -15.54 16.84 -1.58
C GLY A 31 -14.14 17.20 -2.07
N VAL A 32 -13.13 17.17 -1.20
CA VAL A 32 -11.71 17.32 -1.60
C VAL A 32 -11.30 16.20 -2.54
N ARG A 33 -11.64 14.95 -2.19
CA ARG A 33 -11.29 13.77 -2.98
C ARG A 33 -11.94 13.79 -4.37
N ASP A 34 -13.23 14.10 -4.46
CA ASP A 34 -13.98 14.05 -5.71
C ASP A 34 -13.72 15.28 -6.60
N ILE A 35 -13.58 16.47 -6.00
CA ILE A 35 -13.37 17.73 -6.74
C ILE A 35 -11.91 17.91 -7.14
N LEU A 36 -10.93 17.45 -6.33
CA LEU A 36 -9.50 17.59 -6.64
C LEU A 36 -8.89 16.40 -7.40
N ALA A 37 -9.56 15.26 -7.51
CA ALA A 37 -9.08 14.14 -8.33
C ALA A 37 -8.72 14.54 -9.79
N PRO A 38 -9.47 15.43 -10.47
CA PRO A 38 -9.10 15.95 -11.79
C PRO A 38 -7.85 16.86 -11.79
N TRP A 39 -7.52 17.47 -10.65
CA TRP A 39 -6.46 18.48 -10.48
C TRP A 39 -5.13 17.92 -9.97
N ARG A 40 -5.02 16.60 -9.79
CA ARG A 40 -3.71 15.96 -9.57
C ARG A 40 -2.77 16.30 -10.72
N LEU A 41 -1.49 16.48 -10.39
CA LEU A 41 -0.45 16.76 -11.39
C LEU A 41 -0.56 15.74 -12.52
N GLN A 42 -0.55 16.20 -13.78
CA GLN A 42 -0.75 15.31 -14.94
C GLN A 42 0.23 14.12 -14.94
N LYS A 43 1.42 14.33 -14.39
CA LYS A 43 2.45 13.29 -14.19
C LYS A 43 1.98 12.18 -13.25
N VAL A 44 1.42 12.52 -12.09
CA VAL A 44 0.83 11.56 -11.12
C VAL A 44 -0.27 10.75 -11.79
N ARG A 45 -1.19 11.41 -12.51
CA ARG A 45 -2.27 10.73 -13.23
C ARG A 45 -1.76 9.73 -14.28
N LYS A 46 -0.68 10.08 -14.99
CA LYS A 46 -0.03 9.20 -15.97
C LYS A 46 0.60 7.99 -15.30
N ILE A 47 1.29 8.17 -14.16
CA ILE A 47 1.88 7.09 -13.38
C ILE A 47 0.78 6.15 -12.87
N THR A 48 -0.26 6.68 -12.23
CA THR A 48 -1.40 5.85 -11.78
C THR A 48 -2.00 5.06 -12.94
N HIS A 49 -2.27 5.71 -14.08
CA HIS A 49 -2.87 5.02 -15.22
C HIS A 49 -1.98 3.92 -15.80
N ARG A 50 -0.66 4.17 -15.88
CA ARG A 50 0.31 3.25 -16.44
C ARG A 50 0.58 2.06 -15.53
N TYR A 51 0.74 2.29 -14.23
CA TYR A 51 1.26 1.27 -13.31
C TYR A 51 0.21 0.71 -12.35
N LEU A 52 -0.87 1.43 -12.06
CA LEU A 52 -1.81 1.09 -10.98
C LEU A 52 -3.25 0.91 -11.46
N GLY A 53 -3.51 1.06 -12.77
CA GLY A 53 -4.85 1.09 -13.33
C GLY A 53 -5.39 -0.23 -13.89
N ARG A 54 -4.55 -1.26 -14.06
CA ARG A 54 -4.90 -2.52 -14.74
C ARG A 54 -3.99 -3.66 -14.28
N GLY A 55 -4.53 -4.80 -13.85
CA GLY A 55 -3.77 -6.06 -13.74
C GLY A 55 -3.59 -6.60 -12.33
N ASN A 56 -3.12 -7.85 -12.26
CA ASN A 56 -2.84 -8.60 -11.04
C ASN A 56 -1.33 -8.60 -10.71
N GLN A 57 -0.57 -7.62 -11.20
CA GLN A 57 0.87 -7.52 -10.95
C GLN A 57 1.13 -6.84 -9.62
N TYR A 58 2.18 -7.25 -8.90
CA TYR A 58 2.62 -6.55 -7.69
C TYR A 58 3.38 -5.27 -8.02
N VAL A 59 3.50 -4.39 -7.04
CA VAL A 59 4.23 -3.12 -7.19
C VAL A 59 5.53 -3.18 -6.41
N ILE A 60 6.63 -2.84 -7.09
CA ILE A 60 7.91 -2.49 -6.48
C ILE A 60 8.00 -0.96 -6.45
N LEU A 61 7.85 -0.39 -5.27
CA LEU A 61 8.04 1.03 -5.02
C LEU A 61 9.52 1.29 -4.76
N ARG A 62 10.20 1.91 -5.73
CA ARG A 62 11.57 2.36 -5.55
C ARG A 62 11.54 3.77 -4.99
N THR A 63 12.19 3.96 -3.86
CA THR A 63 12.21 5.24 -3.14
C THR A 63 13.59 5.82 -2.93
N TYR A 64 14.64 5.12 -3.37
CA TYR A 64 16.00 5.65 -3.42
C TYR A 64 16.50 5.69 -4.87
N CYS A 65 16.82 6.89 -5.34
CA CYS A 65 17.32 7.17 -6.69
C CYS A 65 18.73 7.79 -6.67
N GLY A 66 19.53 7.52 -5.64
CA GLY A 66 20.90 8.01 -5.51
C GLY A 66 21.91 7.31 -6.44
N GLN A 67 23.20 7.58 -6.22
CA GLN A 67 24.26 7.01 -7.06
C GLN A 67 24.29 5.47 -6.98
N ASP A 68 24.54 4.83 -8.12
CA ASP A 68 24.57 3.36 -8.32
C ASP A 68 23.24 2.63 -8.02
N SER A 69 22.17 3.35 -7.70
CA SER A 69 20.87 2.72 -7.38
C SER A 69 20.21 2.08 -8.60
N ASP A 70 20.47 2.59 -9.81
CA ASP A 70 19.99 1.96 -11.05
C ASP A 70 20.63 0.58 -11.26
N ASP A 71 21.94 0.46 -11.07
CA ASP A 71 22.67 -0.80 -11.21
C ASP A 71 22.23 -1.81 -10.13
N ARG A 72 21.99 -1.34 -8.89
CA ARG A 72 21.48 -2.18 -7.81
C ARG A 72 20.07 -2.68 -8.07
N MET A 73 19.20 -1.82 -8.59
CA MET A 73 17.85 -2.22 -9.01
C MET A 73 17.88 -3.20 -10.17
N ALA A 74 18.77 -3.00 -11.15
CA ALA A 74 18.94 -3.93 -12.26
C ALA A 74 19.36 -5.32 -11.75
N ALA A 75 20.33 -5.39 -10.84
CA ALA A 75 20.77 -6.66 -10.24
C ALA A 75 19.61 -7.40 -9.53
N ILE A 76 18.78 -6.68 -8.77
CA ILE A 76 17.59 -7.25 -8.10
C ILE A 76 16.62 -7.87 -9.12
N LEU A 77 16.44 -7.25 -10.29
CA LEU A 77 15.53 -7.73 -11.32
C LEU A 77 16.15 -8.87 -12.15
N GLU A 78 17.47 -8.84 -12.41
CA GLU A 78 18.20 -9.91 -13.11
C GLU A 78 18.27 -11.20 -12.29
N ASP A 79 18.39 -11.11 -10.96
CA ASP A 79 18.39 -12.27 -10.07
C ASP A 79 17.03 -13.03 -10.13
N GLU A 80 15.94 -12.37 -10.52
CA GLU A 80 14.65 -13.02 -10.78
C GLU A 80 14.57 -13.64 -12.19
N GLU A 81 15.13 -12.97 -13.20
CA GLU A 81 15.13 -13.42 -14.60
C GLU A 81 15.84 -14.77 -14.79
N ASN A 82 16.81 -15.09 -13.93
CA ASN A 82 17.50 -16.39 -13.95
C ASN A 82 16.66 -17.56 -13.39
N GLY A 83 15.47 -17.29 -12.82
CA GLY A 83 14.59 -18.27 -12.19
C GLY A 83 13.42 -18.81 -13.03
N ASP A 84 12.97 -18.10 -14.07
CA ASP A 84 11.82 -18.52 -14.91
C ASP A 84 11.94 -17.96 -16.35
N GLU A 85 11.79 -18.82 -17.37
CA GLU A 85 11.95 -18.52 -18.81
C GLU A 85 10.83 -17.62 -19.41
N CYS A 86 10.06 -16.91 -18.58
CA CYS A 86 8.86 -16.21 -18.99
C CYS A 86 8.97 -14.69 -18.84
N VAL A 87 9.82 -14.03 -19.62
CA VAL A 87 9.88 -12.55 -19.64
C VAL A 87 9.46 -11.98 -20.99
N ASP A 88 8.14 -11.80 -21.12
CA ASP A 88 7.63 -10.63 -21.83
C ASP A 88 7.54 -9.50 -20.79
N PRO A 89 8.22 -8.34 -20.98
CA PRO A 89 8.13 -7.21 -20.06
C PRO A 89 6.69 -6.69 -19.84
N GLU A 90 5.77 -6.93 -20.79
CA GLU A 90 4.34 -6.64 -20.61
C GLU A 90 3.63 -7.68 -19.73
N ASN A 91 4.25 -8.84 -19.54
CA ASN A 91 3.73 -10.01 -18.83
C ASN A 91 4.50 -10.32 -17.53
N SER A 92 5.46 -9.46 -17.13
CA SER A 92 6.18 -9.55 -15.86
C SER A 92 5.23 -9.61 -14.68
N CYS A 93 5.59 -10.31 -13.62
CA CYS A 93 4.76 -10.45 -12.42
C CYS A 93 4.69 -9.17 -11.56
N TRP A 94 5.54 -8.18 -11.86
CA TRP A 94 5.78 -6.98 -11.06
C TRP A 94 5.77 -5.71 -11.93
N ARG A 95 5.62 -4.56 -11.27
CA ARG A 95 5.84 -3.23 -11.85
C ARG A 95 6.69 -2.37 -10.94
N VAL A 96 7.75 -1.82 -11.48
CA VAL A 96 8.58 -0.84 -10.78
C VAL A 96 7.97 0.56 -10.93
N VAL A 97 7.79 1.24 -9.81
CA VAL A 97 7.36 2.64 -9.74
C VAL A 97 8.51 3.44 -9.11
N ASP A 98 9.22 4.21 -9.93
CA ASP A 98 10.55 4.76 -9.63
C ASP A 98 10.75 6.22 -10.08
N ASP A 99 9.69 7.02 -10.08
CA ASP A 99 9.82 8.43 -10.48
C ASP A 99 10.60 9.25 -9.44
N ALA A 100 11.90 9.44 -9.65
CA ALA A 100 12.81 10.11 -8.72
C ALA A 100 12.34 11.52 -8.29
N GLN A 101 11.67 12.27 -9.15
CA GLN A 101 11.19 13.62 -8.80
C GLN A 101 9.99 13.60 -7.84
N LEU A 102 9.31 12.46 -7.73
CA LEU A 102 8.10 12.29 -6.94
C LEU A 102 8.31 11.33 -5.77
N LEU A 103 9.26 10.39 -5.86
CA LEU A 103 9.32 9.22 -4.98
C LEU A 103 10.67 9.03 -4.29
N ASP A 104 11.67 9.88 -4.55
CA ASP A 104 12.99 9.81 -3.90
C ASP A 104 12.93 10.27 -2.44
N PHE A 105 12.38 9.41 -1.58
CA PHE A 105 12.20 9.62 -0.14
C PHE A 105 13.20 8.82 0.71
N GLY A 106 14.07 8.04 0.09
CA GLY A 106 14.95 7.10 0.77
C GLY A 106 14.15 6.14 1.64
N ASN A 107 14.48 6.08 2.93
CA ASN A 107 13.80 5.21 3.89
C ASN A 107 12.42 5.72 4.32
N ASP A 108 12.04 6.96 4.01
CA ASP A 108 10.71 7.53 4.32
C ASP A 108 9.69 7.24 3.21
N TRP A 109 9.67 5.99 2.75
CA TRP A 109 8.93 5.53 1.59
C TRP A 109 7.41 5.70 1.73
N GLN A 110 6.87 5.71 2.96
CA GLN A 110 5.43 5.86 3.21
C GLN A 110 4.88 7.19 2.67
N ARG A 111 5.73 8.22 2.55
CA ARG A 111 5.36 9.50 1.92
C ARG A 111 4.95 9.36 0.46
N ALA A 112 5.35 8.27 -0.21
CA ALA A 112 4.83 7.94 -1.54
C ALA A 112 3.30 7.85 -1.57
N PHE A 113 2.65 7.44 -0.49
CA PHE A 113 1.19 7.34 -0.41
C PHE A 113 0.48 8.69 -0.31
N GLU A 114 1.18 9.75 0.08
CA GLU A 114 0.63 11.11 0.04
C GLU A 114 0.46 11.59 -1.42
N ILE A 115 1.32 11.11 -2.32
CA ILE A 115 1.34 11.48 -3.74
C ILE A 115 0.55 10.47 -4.58
N LEU A 116 0.73 9.18 -4.31
CA LEU A 116 0.14 8.04 -5.02
C LEU A 116 -0.53 7.07 -4.03
N PRO A 117 -1.64 7.47 -3.38
CA PRO A 117 -2.38 6.57 -2.49
C PRO A 117 -2.94 5.33 -3.20
N GLU A 118 -3.03 5.36 -4.54
CA GLU A 118 -3.41 4.22 -5.36
C GLU A 118 -2.47 3.02 -5.22
N ILE A 119 -1.24 3.19 -4.71
CA ILE A 119 -0.32 2.07 -4.46
C ILE A 119 -0.91 1.11 -3.41
N VAL A 120 -1.57 1.65 -2.38
CA VAL A 120 -2.22 0.85 -1.31
C VAL A 120 -3.33 -0.06 -1.87
N GLY A 121 -3.98 0.36 -2.95
CA GLY A 121 -5.08 -0.37 -3.60
C GLY A 121 -4.76 -0.77 -5.04
N HIS A 122 -3.49 -0.95 -5.40
CA HIS A 122 -3.02 -1.03 -6.80
C HIS A 122 -3.68 -2.14 -7.65
N ARG A 123 -4.30 -3.13 -7.02
CA ARG A 123 -5.13 -4.17 -7.66
C ARG A 123 -6.64 -3.83 -7.73
N GLY A 124 -6.99 -2.54 -7.74
CA GLY A 124 -8.36 -2.05 -7.92
C GLY A 124 -9.26 -2.17 -6.68
N GLN A 125 -8.67 -2.28 -5.49
CA GLN A 125 -9.41 -2.45 -4.22
C GLN A 125 -9.75 -1.11 -3.56
N GLN A 126 -10.67 -1.13 -2.59
CA GLN A 126 -11.11 0.08 -1.90
C GLN A 126 -9.98 0.72 -1.07
N ILE A 127 -9.48 1.83 -1.58
CA ILE A 127 -8.62 2.75 -0.83
C ILE A 127 -9.48 3.41 0.26
N HIS A 128 -8.93 3.43 1.48
CA HIS A 128 -9.50 3.89 2.74
C HIS A 128 -10.66 3.03 3.29
N GLY A 129 -10.55 1.71 3.14
CA GLY A 129 -11.47 0.74 3.73
C GLY A 129 -10.79 -0.16 4.78
N GLY A 130 -11.41 -0.27 5.96
CA GLY A 130 -11.12 -1.35 6.92
C GLY A 130 -12.13 -2.49 6.80
N LEU A 131 -11.92 -3.56 7.55
CA LEU A 131 -12.92 -4.63 7.63
C LEU A 131 -14.23 -4.12 8.25
N SER A 132 -15.36 -4.49 7.65
CA SER A 132 -16.67 -4.21 8.22
C SER A 132 -16.92 -5.05 9.47
N GLU A 133 -17.72 -4.54 10.40
CA GLU A 133 -18.10 -5.28 11.61
C GLU A 133 -18.76 -6.62 11.28
N ALA A 134 -19.59 -6.66 10.24
CA ALA A 134 -20.21 -7.89 9.75
C ALA A 134 -19.17 -8.91 9.27
N ARG A 135 -18.10 -8.47 8.58
CA ARG A 135 -17.02 -9.35 8.12
C ARG A 135 -16.20 -9.88 9.29
N ILE A 136 -15.90 -9.03 10.28
CA ILE A 136 -15.20 -9.43 11.51
C ILE A 136 -16.03 -10.45 12.29
N ALA A 137 -17.33 -10.20 12.45
CA ALA A 137 -18.25 -11.13 13.13
C ALA A 137 -18.33 -12.48 12.41
N ASN A 138 -18.38 -12.48 11.07
CA ASN A 138 -18.39 -13.70 10.27
C ASN A 138 -17.10 -14.51 10.48
N ILE A 139 -15.92 -13.87 10.42
CA ILE A 139 -14.65 -14.55 10.69
C ILE A 139 -14.65 -15.14 12.12
N ARG A 140 -15.08 -14.37 13.12
CA ARG A 140 -15.16 -14.89 14.50
C ARG A 140 -16.11 -16.10 14.61
N GLN A 141 -17.23 -16.08 13.90
CA GLN A 141 -18.18 -17.19 13.88
C GLN A 141 -17.59 -18.44 13.23
N GLN A 142 -16.91 -18.31 12.09
CA GLN A 142 -16.25 -19.43 11.40
C GLN A 142 -15.26 -20.17 12.29
N PHE A 143 -14.61 -19.43 13.20
CA PHE A 143 -13.64 -20.01 14.13
C PHE A 143 -14.22 -20.30 15.52
N SER A 144 -15.51 -20.03 15.75
CA SER A 144 -16.17 -20.30 17.03
C SER A 144 -16.56 -21.77 17.22
N GLU A 145 -16.62 -22.54 16.13
CA GLU A 145 -16.88 -23.99 16.13
C GLU A 145 -15.64 -24.84 16.42
N PHE A 146 -14.45 -24.22 16.39
CA PHE A 146 -13.25 -24.86 16.93
C PHE A 146 -13.33 -24.74 18.46
N ASP A 147 -13.17 -25.87 19.18
CA ASP A 147 -13.09 -25.87 20.64
C ASP A 147 -11.83 -25.12 21.09
N LEU A 148 -11.96 -23.80 21.22
CA LEU A 148 -10.90 -22.88 21.64
C LEU A 148 -10.73 -22.92 23.16
N GLU A 149 -10.58 -24.12 23.72
CA GLU A 149 -10.21 -24.31 25.12
C GLU A 149 -8.78 -23.79 25.35
N ASP A 150 -8.73 -22.53 25.77
CA ASP A 150 -7.79 -21.91 26.71
C ASP A 150 -6.30 -22.26 26.66
N THR A 151 -5.76 -22.40 25.46
CA THR A 151 -4.31 -22.32 25.24
C THR A 151 -3.94 -21.08 24.43
N PHE A 152 -2.88 -20.42 24.90
CA PHE A 152 -2.34 -19.13 24.42
C PHE A 152 -2.08 -19.10 22.90
N ASP A 153 -1.94 -20.27 22.29
CA ASP A 153 -1.60 -20.51 20.89
C ASP A 153 -2.81 -20.48 19.94
N GLN A 154 -4.04 -20.67 20.44
CA GLN A 154 -5.22 -20.90 19.58
C GLN A 154 -6.04 -19.63 19.23
N VAL A 155 -5.72 -18.47 19.81
CA VAL A 155 -6.24 -17.17 19.33
C VAL A 155 -5.46 -16.69 18.09
N GLY A 156 -4.27 -17.25 17.87
CA GLY A 156 -3.41 -16.98 16.72
C GLY A 156 -4.14 -17.09 15.39
N PRO A 157 -4.81 -18.21 15.08
CA PRO A 157 -5.52 -18.39 13.81
C PRO A 157 -6.62 -17.35 13.53
N ILE A 158 -7.42 -16.97 14.52
CA ILE A 158 -8.47 -15.93 14.34
C ILE A 158 -7.83 -14.58 14.04
N VAL A 159 -6.85 -14.19 14.85
CA VAL A 159 -6.16 -12.91 14.72
C VAL A 159 -5.43 -12.84 13.37
N ASP A 160 -4.73 -13.91 13.00
CA ASP A 160 -4.03 -14.06 11.74
C ASP A 160 -5.00 -13.94 10.56
N GLN A 161 -6.15 -14.63 10.61
CA GLN A 161 -7.17 -14.52 9.55
C GLN A 161 -7.77 -13.12 9.43
N ILE A 162 -7.99 -12.43 10.55
CA ILE A 162 -8.46 -11.04 10.55
C ILE A 162 -7.40 -10.10 9.97
N GLN A 163 -6.12 -10.29 10.33
CA GLN A 163 -5.01 -9.53 9.76
C GLN A 163 -4.88 -9.77 8.25
N LYS A 164 -4.87 -11.03 7.81
CA LYS A 164 -4.89 -11.42 6.38
C LYS A 164 -6.04 -10.78 5.64
N SER A 165 -7.24 -10.81 6.22
CA SER A 165 -8.44 -10.21 5.62
C SER A 165 -8.42 -8.67 5.63
N THR A 166 -7.66 -8.05 6.55
CA THR A 166 -7.54 -6.59 6.64
C THR A 166 -6.51 -6.04 5.67
N ALA A 167 -5.45 -6.80 5.37
CA ALA A 167 -4.50 -6.42 4.35
C ALA A 167 -5.24 -6.25 3.01
N VAL A 168 -5.42 -5.01 2.59
CA VAL A 168 -6.12 -4.64 1.36
C VAL A 168 -5.17 -4.90 0.21
N GLY A 169 -5.70 -5.49 -0.87
CA GLY A 169 -5.01 -5.54 -2.15
C GLY A 169 -4.68 -6.94 -2.67
N ASN A 170 -4.95 -8.02 -1.93
CA ASN A 170 -4.50 -9.36 -2.30
C ASN A 170 -3.02 -9.32 -2.73
N GLY A 171 -2.14 -8.62 -2.01
CA GLY A 171 -0.77 -8.51 -2.48
C GLY A 171 0.03 -7.49 -1.71
N PRO A 172 1.30 -7.79 -1.40
CA PRO A 172 2.17 -6.83 -0.76
C PRO A 172 2.58 -5.71 -1.72
N VAL A 173 3.02 -4.61 -1.13
CA VAL A 173 3.88 -3.64 -1.81
C VAL A 173 5.32 -4.01 -1.47
N PHE A 174 6.15 -4.15 -2.49
CA PHE A 174 7.59 -4.29 -2.33
C PHE A 174 8.21 -2.90 -2.30
N VAL A 175 9.18 -2.67 -1.42
CA VAL A 175 9.87 -1.39 -1.28
C VAL A 175 11.36 -1.61 -1.47
N ALA A 176 11.92 -0.87 -2.43
CA ALA A 176 13.35 -0.73 -2.65
C ALA A 176 13.77 0.66 -2.18
N GLY A 177 13.95 0.78 -0.85
CA GLY A 177 14.55 1.94 -0.20
C GLY A 177 16.08 1.88 -0.22
N GLU A 178 16.73 2.86 0.40
CA GLU A 178 18.19 2.94 0.43
C GLU A 178 18.81 1.73 1.13
N GLN A 179 18.33 1.41 2.34
CA GLN A 179 18.84 0.30 3.13
C GLN A 179 18.57 -1.06 2.45
N ALA A 180 17.37 -1.23 1.89
CA ALA A 180 16.99 -2.45 1.18
C ALA A 180 17.94 -2.73 0.00
N LEU A 181 18.27 -1.69 -0.77
CA LEU A 181 19.22 -1.78 -1.88
C LEU A 181 20.66 -2.05 -1.43
N GLU A 182 21.07 -1.54 -0.27
CA GLU A 182 22.38 -1.84 0.33
C GLU A 182 22.47 -3.30 0.78
N ASP A 183 21.42 -3.80 1.42
CA ASP A 183 21.34 -5.17 1.94
C ASP A 183 21.02 -6.20 0.85
N LYS A 184 20.72 -5.75 -0.37
CA LYS A 184 20.25 -6.58 -1.51
C LYS A 184 18.99 -7.36 -1.19
N LEU A 185 18.10 -6.75 -0.41
CA LEU A 185 16.81 -7.29 -0.03
C LEU A 185 15.70 -6.40 -0.58
N LEU A 186 14.49 -6.95 -0.59
CA LEU A 186 13.26 -6.19 -0.78
C LEU A 186 12.44 -6.23 0.49
N GLU A 187 12.03 -5.05 0.95
CA GLU A 187 11.07 -4.98 2.05
C GLU A 187 9.66 -5.22 1.50
N VAL A 188 8.92 -6.08 2.16
CA VAL A 188 7.59 -6.52 1.77
C VAL A 188 6.60 -6.02 2.81
N PHE A 189 5.62 -5.25 2.37
CA PHE A 189 4.60 -4.67 3.25
C PHE A 189 3.20 -5.09 2.83
N TYR A 190 2.49 -5.73 3.76
CA TYR A 190 1.06 -5.90 3.69
C TYR A 190 0.38 -4.73 4.39
N LEU A 191 -0.44 -4.01 3.64
CA LEU A 191 -1.05 -2.76 4.07
C LEU A 191 -2.56 -2.90 4.19
N ASP A 192 -3.17 -2.20 5.13
CA ASP A 192 -4.63 -2.03 5.12
C ASP A 192 -5.05 -0.97 4.10
N GLY A 193 -6.36 -0.75 3.94
CA GLY A 193 -6.86 0.22 2.97
C GLY A 193 -6.45 1.67 3.26
N TYR A 194 -5.96 1.98 4.46
CA TYR A 194 -5.47 3.30 4.84
C TYR A 194 -3.95 3.44 4.65
N GLY A 195 -3.26 2.39 4.20
CA GLY A 195 -1.80 2.36 4.06
C GLY A 195 -1.07 2.04 5.35
N ASN A 196 -1.77 1.61 6.41
CA ASN A 196 -1.11 1.17 7.63
C ASN A 196 -0.49 -0.21 7.43
N ILE A 197 0.68 -0.42 8.00
CA ILE A 197 1.36 -1.72 7.99
C ILE A 197 0.55 -2.69 8.85
N VAL A 198 0.03 -3.74 8.22
CA VAL A 198 -0.53 -4.92 8.90
C VAL A 198 0.62 -5.84 9.28
N ARG A 199 1.48 -6.13 8.29
CA ARG A 199 2.60 -7.04 8.44
C ARG A 199 3.74 -6.69 7.49
N HIS A 200 4.98 -6.94 7.90
CA HIS A 200 6.14 -6.70 7.06
C HIS A 200 7.30 -7.66 7.33
N PHE A 201 8.12 -7.89 6.32
CA PHE A 201 9.34 -8.70 6.38
C PHE A 201 10.25 -8.32 5.20
N ALA A 202 11.48 -8.82 5.20
CA ALA A 202 12.40 -8.68 4.08
C ALA A 202 12.56 -10.03 3.37
N ILE A 203 12.75 -10.00 2.05
CA ILE A 203 13.04 -11.18 1.24
C ILE A 203 14.22 -10.92 0.31
N GLU A 204 14.88 -11.99 -0.11
CA GLU A 204 15.78 -11.95 -1.26
C GLU A 204 14.97 -11.87 -2.56
N PRO A 205 15.46 -11.16 -3.60
CA PRO A 205 14.74 -10.96 -4.87
C PRO A 205 14.28 -12.25 -5.56
N GLU A 206 15.09 -13.32 -5.51
CA GLU A 206 14.77 -14.63 -6.09
C GLU A 206 13.48 -15.25 -5.52
N ASN A 207 13.06 -14.86 -4.31
CA ASN A 207 11.87 -15.39 -3.66
C ASN A 207 10.56 -14.71 -4.12
N MET A 208 10.63 -13.62 -4.89
CA MET A 208 9.45 -12.89 -5.38
C MET A 208 8.52 -13.78 -6.19
N GLY A 209 9.07 -14.56 -7.14
CA GLY A 209 8.35 -15.53 -7.99
C GLY A 209 7.43 -16.44 -7.19
N SER A 210 7.99 -17.02 -6.12
CA SER A 210 7.30 -17.97 -5.25
C SER A 210 6.09 -17.37 -4.53
N MET A 211 6.15 -16.08 -4.17
CA MET A 211 5.06 -15.39 -3.49
C MET A 211 3.82 -15.31 -4.38
N LYS A 212 4.01 -14.93 -5.65
CA LYS A 212 2.90 -14.83 -6.61
C LYS A 212 2.25 -16.19 -6.85
N VAL A 213 3.06 -17.21 -7.15
CA VAL A 213 2.56 -18.56 -7.46
C VAL A 213 1.73 -19.11 -6.31
N ARG A 214 2.20 -18.93 -5.07
CA ARG A 214 1.48 -19.38 -3.86
C ARG A 214 0.14 -18.68 -3.70
N GLU A 215 0.09 -17.37 -3.90
CA GLU A 215 -1.17 -16.63 -3.87
C GLU A 215 -2.15 -17.12 -4.95
N GLU A 216 -1.69 -17.32 -6.19
CA GLU A 216 -2.52 -17.74 -7.32
C GLU A 216 -3.12 -19.14 -7.12
N ILE A 217 -2.42 -20.05 -6.44
CA ILE A 217 -2.92 -21.38 -6.10
C ILE A 217 -3.63 -21.43 -4.73
N GLY A 218 -3.89 -20.27 -4.12
CA GLY A 218 -4.61 -20.15 -2.85
C GLY A 218 -3.88 -20.75 -1.64
N ARG A 219 -2.55 -20.81 -1.69
CA ARG A 219 -1.71 -21.22 -0.56
C ARG A 219 -1.26 -20.00 0.22
N ASP A 220 -1.23 -20.16 1.54
CA ASP A 220 -0.60 -19.18 2.41
C ASP A 220 0.88 -19.03 2.04
N VAL A 221 1.36 -17.79 2.06
CA VAL A 221 2.77 -17.50 1.87
C VAL A 221 3.46 -17.79 3.21
N ASP A 222 4.35 -18.78 3.29
CA ASP A 222 5.02 -19.17 4.56
C ASP A 222 5.61 -17.98 5.32
N CYS A 223 6.19 -17.01 4.61
CA CYS A 223 6.77 -15.80 5.20
C CYS A 223 5.74 -14.82 5.80
N TRP A 224 4.44 -15.00 5.52
CA TRP A 224 3.40 -14.27 6.23
C TRP A 224 3.55 -14.50 7.71
N SER A 225 3.55 -15.76 8.16
CA SER A 225 3.58 -16.15 9.58
C SER A 225 4.82 -15.68 10.34
N ASP A 226 5.93 -15.50 9.63
CA ASP A 226 7.21 -15.02 10.19
C ASP A 226 7.37 -13.49 10.13
N GLY A 227 6.42 -12.80 9.49
CA GLY A 227 6.45 -11.35 9.36
C GLY A 227 6.20 -10.61 10.67
N ASN A 228 6.88 -9.47 10.82
CA ASN A 228 6.72 -8.53 11.92
C ASN A 228 5.37 -7.82 11.82
N LEU A 229 4.67 -7.70 12.95
CA LEU A 229 3.37 -7.02 13.01
C LEU A 229 3.56 -5.50 13.06
N GLY A 230 2.73 -4.80 12.29
CA GLY A 230 2.66 -3.34 12.40
C GLY A 230 2.10 -2.90 13.77
N PRO A 231 2.53 -1.76 14.33
CA PRO A 231 2.19 -1.35 15.69
C PRO A 231 0.69 -1.33 16.00
N LEU A 232 -0.12 -0.84 15.06
CA LEU A 232 -1.58 -0.76 15.17
C LEU A 232 -2.26 -2.13 15.27
N TYR A 233 -1.63 -3.16 14.70
CA TYR A 233 -2.09 -4.54 14.61
C TYR A 233 -1.42 -5.46 15.63
N THR A 234 -0.67 -4.89 16.58
CA THR A 234 -0.24 -5.62 17.76
C THR A 234 -1.41 -5.79 18.73
N ARG A 235 -1.30 -6.70 19.70
CA ARG A 235 -2.33 -6.88 20.75
C ARG A 235 -2.61 -5.60 21.58
N ARG A 236 -1.65 -4.68 21.64
CA ARG A 236 -1.77 -3.40 22.36
C ARG A 236 -2.03 -2.21 21.42
N GLY A 237 -2.10 -2.47 20.12
CA GLY A 237 -2.36 -1.46 19.10
C GLY A 237 -3.84 -1.06 19.06
N GLU A 238 -4.11 0.08 18.44
CA GLU A 238 -5.46 0.64 18.35
C GLU A 238 -6.47 -0.29 17.67
N MET A 239 -6.01 -1.14 16.74
CA MET A 239 -6.88 -2.07 16.03
C MET A 239 -7.24 -3.29 16.86
N ALA A 240 -6.49 -3.59 17.93
CA ALA A 240 -6.76 -4.75 18.79
C ALA A 240 -8.17 -4.70 19.38
N ALA A 241 -8.61 -3.52 19.85
CA ALA A 241 -9.91 -3.34 20.45
C ALA A 241 -11.06 -3.62 19.46
N LYS A 242 -10.85 -3.23 18.19
CA LYS A 242 -11.81 -3.33 17.10
C LYS A 242 -11.88 -4.75 16.54
N TYR A 243 -10.72 -5.39 16.36
CA TYR A 243 -10.59 -6.61 15.60
C TYR A 243 -10.52 -7.87 16.46
N TYR A 244 -10.01 -7.80 17.68
CA TYR A 244 -9.79 -9.01 18.50
C TYR A 244 -10.96 -9.30 19.44
N PRO A 245 -11.27 -10.58 19.71
CA PRO A 245 -12.34 -10.97 20.62
C PRO A 245 -12.20 -10.30 22.01
N GLN A 246 -13.31 -9.75 22.52
CA GLN A 246 -13.35 -8.97 23.76
C GLN A 246 -13.04 -9.77 25.03
N SER A 247 -13.26 -11.10 25.02
CA SER A 247 -13.00 -11.98 26.17
C SER A 247 -11.53 -12.04 26.62
N LYS A 248 -10.61 -11.41 25.88
CA LYS A 248 -9.16 -11.43 26.15
C LYS A 248 -8.49 -10.04 26.03
N GLN A 249 -9.26 -8.95 26.08
CA GLN A 249 -8.72 -7.58 26.17
C GLN A 249 -8.30 -7.19 27.60
N VAL A 250 -8.66 -8.00 28.61
CA VAL A 250 -8.26 -7.81 30.00
C VAL A 250 -7.36 -8.97 30.38
N LEU A 251 -6.06 -8.71 30.59
CA LEU A 251 -5.22 -9.29 31.64
C LEU A 251 -3.80 -8.71 31.50
N THR A 252 -3.58 -7.56 32.13
CA THR A 252 -2.40 -7.28 32.98
C THR A 252 -2.55 -5.89 33.61
N TRP A 253 -3.34 -5.84 34.68
CA TRP A 253 -3.12 -4.89 35.77
C TRP A 253 -3.08 -5.72 37.05
N HIS A 254 -1.88 -6.11 37.48
CA HIS A 254 -1.55 -6.19 38.89
C HIS A 254 -0.05 -5.89 39.04
N LEU A 255 0.19 -4.85 39.84
CA LEU A 255 1.49 -4.38 40.34
C LEU A 255 2.25 -5.48 41.09
#